data_AF-A0A956FS27-F1
#
_entry.id   AF-A0A956FS27-F1
#
_cell.length_a   1.000
_cell.length_b   1.000
_cell.length_c   1.000
_cell.angle_alpha   90.00
_cell.angle_beta   90.00
_cell.angle_gamma   90.00
#
_symmetry.space_group_name_H-M   'P 1'
#
loop_
_entity.id
_entity.type
_entity.pdbx_description
1 polymer ?
#
loop_
_entity_poly.entity_id
_entity_poly.type
_entity_poly.pdbx_seq_one_letter_code
_entity_poly.pdbx_strand_id
1 'polypeptide(L)'
;MVVASLVACSGGGGETDSGNGSFSGSGTASEGDTTGGTDSSGSASASASTSGSASGSASGTTTTGTNTSETGSMTSSTTASTTASTTASTGTTSPVCVDADNDGFGDNCDQGPDCDDNDPYNHTDEGCANCADADMDTFWSGCDVYDENKLGPDCDDNDANNHSDEGCAGCVDADMDGYWVGCDAYNQDKPGPDCDDDNKGVGTEDGVELCNGLSENCAGEIDPLPAEEMCPSEGDPPNVAQWVCDPPAPGEDGCKVLACDGFWHDLNADPNDGCECQSTDYTAALETCGDAELAKLGVVSEGDTLADLPVGVIPALDNGVGNGDEDWYWVEFPADNRPDSGTVIVDFDVNDNDDYRFEVFRACDADPWSDGLALEYGAGAPPALEWWFFDQPGKSLHNVTWPSKVYIRVFRVQNENTCSSYQLGVRRAGD
;
A
#
# COMPACT_ATOMS: atom_id res chain seq x y z
N MET A 1 12.79 -47.78 -31.04
CA MET A 1 13.82 -46.96 -31.70
C MET A 1 13.53 -45.53 -31.27
N VAL A 2 14.06 -45.14 -30.12
CA VAL A 2 13.86 -43.83 -29.48
C VAL A 2 15.27 -43.34 -29.21
N VAL A 3 15.60 -42.20 -29.79
CA VAL A 3 16.95 -41.61 -29.76
C VAL A 3 17.06 -40.78 -28.49
N ALA A 4 17.95 -41.20 -27.59
CA ALA A 4 18.39 -40.42 -26.44
C ALA A 4 19.49 -39.46 -26.89
N SER A 5 19.33 -38.16 -26.62
CA SER A 5 20.40 -37.17 -26.73
C SER A 5 20.98 -36.91 -25.34
N LEU A 6 22.23 -37.31 -25.15
CA LEU A 6 23.10 -36.86 -24.08
C LEU A 6 23.66 -35.47 -24.43
N VAL A 7 23.51 -34.51 -23.54
CA VAL A 7 24.31 -33.27 -23.54
C VAL A 7 25.29 -33.36 -22.38
N ALA A 8 26.57 -33.34 -22.72
CA ALA A 8 27.69 -33.28 -21.80
C ALA A 8 28.22 -31.83 -21.76
N CYS A 9 28.37 -31.26 -20.57
CA CYS A 9 29.14 -30.04 -20.35
C CYS A 9 30.45 -30.41 -19.65
N SER A 10 31.54 -30.22 -20.38
CA SER A 10 32.94 -30.27 -19.94
C SER A 10 33.28 -29.00 -19.17
N GLY A 11 34.09 -29.14 -18.12
CA GLY A 11 34.48 -28.04 -17.23
C GLY A 11 35.71 -27.22 -17.63
N GLY A 12 36.09 -26.39 -16.66
CA GLY A 12 37.30 -25.57 -16.51
C GLY A 12 37.04 -24.67 -15.30
N GLY A 13 37.87 -24.51 -14.26
CA GLY A 13 39.29 -24.74 -14.10
C GLY A 13 40.01 -23.40 -13.93
N GLY A 14 40.46 -23.09 -12.70
CA GLY A 14 41.28 -21.91 -12.35
C GLY A 14 40.52 -20.87 -11.52
N GLU A 15 41.05 -20.21 -10.50
CA GLU A 15 42.38 -20.16 -9.90
C GLU A 15 42.21 -19.72 -8.43
N THR A 16 43.11 -20.20 -7.58
CA THR A 16 43.31 -19.78 -6.20
C THR A 16 43.85 -18.36 -6.13
N ASP A 17 43.28 -17.49 -5.29
CA ASP A 17 44.04 -16.36 -4.73
C ASP A 17 43.90 -16.31 -3.21
N SER A 18 45.04 -16.23 -2.55
CA SER A 18 45.24 -16.30 -1.10
C SER A 18 45.58 -14.90 -0.60
N GLY A 19 44.57 -14.17 -0.13
CA GLY A 19 44.72 -12.87 0.53
C GLY A 19 44.99 -13.03 2.03
N ASN A 20 46.26 -13.14 2.39
CA ASN A 20 46.75 -13.16 3.77
C ASN A 20 46.75 -11.74 4.38
N GLY A 21 45.67 -11.36 5.06
CA GLY A 21 45.53 -10.09 5.79
C GLY A 21 45.95 -10.20 7.25
N SER A 22 47.22 -9.96 7.54
CA SER A 22 47.76 -9.80 8.89
C SER A 22 47.34 -8.46 9.47
N PHE A 23 46.50 -8.44 10.50
CA PHE A 23 46.21 -7.25 11.30
C PHE A 23 46.65 -7.49 12.75
N SER A 24 47.80 -6.93 13.11
CA SER A 24 48.24 -6.78 14.50
C SER A 24 47.53 -5.60 15.13
N GLY A 25 46.69 -5.88 16.14
CA GLY A 25 46.09 -4.87 17.01
C GLY A 25 46.35 -5.22 18.46
N SER A 26 47.48 -4.76 19.00
CA SER A 26 47.79 -4.76 20.42
C SER A 26 46.88 -3.78 21.16
N GLY A 27 45.99 -4.27 22.02
CA GLY A 27 45.15 -3.47 22.91
C GLY A 27 45.31 -3.94 24.35
N THR A 28 45.97 -3.10 25.14
CA THR A 28 46.35 -3.27 26.55
C THR A 28 45.17 -3.49 27.48
N ALA A 29 45.33 -4.44 28.40
CA ALA A 29 44.54 -4.58 29.61
C ALA A 29 44.63 -3.31 30.48
N SER A 30 43.48 -2.84 30.97
CA SER A 30 43.40 -1.96 32.13
C SER A 30 42.44 -2.60 33.12
N GLU A 31 42.99 -3.10 34.21
CA GLU A 31 42.27 -3.40 35.44
C GLU A 31 41.67 -2.10 35.99
N GLY A 32 40.42 -2.18 36.43
CA GLY A 32 39.66 -1.07 37.00
C GLY A 32 38.71 -1.60 38.06
N ASP A 33 39.27 -1.90 39.23
CA ASP A 33 38.59 -2.08 40.50
C ASP A 33 37.83 -0.79 40.89
N THR A 34 36.54 -0.89 41.24
CA THR A 34 35.91 -0.04 42.26
C THR A 34 34.57 -0.61 42.74
N THR A 35 34.62 -1.12 43.96
CA THR A 35 33.61 -1.18 45.02
C THR A 35 32.30 -0.38 44.85
N GLY A 36 31.19 -1.07 45.16
CA GLY A 36 30.26 -0.67 46.23
C GLY A 36 29.11 0.27 45.89
N GLY A 37 27.88 -0.24 45.98
CA GLY A 37 26.67 0.58 45.95
C GLY A 37 25.38 -0.22 46.08
N THR A 38 25.08 -0.68 47.28
CA THR A 38 23.70 -1.03 47.69
C THR A 38 22.83 0.22 47.60
N ASP A 39 21.65 0.11 46.96
CA ASP A 39 20.44 0.77 47.45
C ASP A 39 19.17 0.08 46.97
N SER A 40 18.28 -0.12 47.92
CA SER A 40 16.94 -0.66 47.79
C SER A 40 15.93 0.49 47.66
N SER A 41 15.02 0.41 46.70
CA SER A 41 13.66 0.97 46.71
C SER A 41 13.04 0.64 45.33
N GLY A 42 11.84 0.09 45.16
CA GLY A 42 10.66 0.12 46.01
C GLY A 42 9.67 1.14 45.43
N SER A 43 8.53 0.65 44.93
CA SER A 43 7.33 1.40 44.46
C SER A 43 7.39 1.87 43.00
N ALA A 44 6.33 1.87 42.21
CA ALA A 44 4.97 1.39 42.38
C ALA A 44 4.30 1.36 40.99
N SER A 45 3.36 0.45 40.82
CA SER A 45 2.33 0.49 39.77
C SER A 45 1.61 1.84 39.76
N ALA A 46 1.47 2.43 38.58
CA ALA A 46 0.47 3.45 38.30
C ALA A 46 -0.26 3.07 37.02
N SER A 47 -1.38 2.38 37.21
CA SER A 47 -2.47 2.29 36.25
C SER A 47 -3.03 3.69 36.02
N ALA A 48 -2.98 4.17 34.79
CA ALA A 48 -3.69 5.37 34.37
C ALA A 48 -4.64 5.01 33.21
N SER A 49 -5.81 4.54 33.61
CA SER A 49 -7.03 4.60 32.82
C SER A 49 -7.33 6.05 32.44
N THR A 50 -7.29 6.38 31.15
CA THR A 50 -7.85 7.64 30.64
C THR A 50 -9.05 7.30 29.76
N SER A 51 -10.20 7.35 30.41
CA SER A 51 -11.52 7.46 29.82
C SER A 51 -11.78 8.88 29.34
N GLY A 52 -12.40 9.02 28.17
CA GLY A 52 -13.08 10.24 27.71
C GLY A 52 -12.44 10.81 26.45
N SER A 53 -13.17 11.28 25.45
CA SER A 53 -14.62 11.44 25.30
C SER A 53 -14.87 11.63 23.80
N ALA A 54 -15.97 11.08 23.31
CA ALA A 54 -16.52 11.45 22.03
C ALA A 54 -16.84 12.95 22.00
N SER A 55 -16.42 13.62 20.93
CA SER A 55 -17.01 14.87 20.49
C SER A 55 -16.97 14.89 18.97
N GLY A 56 -18.07 14.45 18.36
CA GLY A 56 -18.35 14.71 16.97
C GLY A 56 -18.45 16.21 16.74
N SER A 57 -17.89 16.66 15.62
CA SER A 57 -18.18 17.96 15.03
C SER A 57 -18.68 17.71 13.62
N ALA A 58 -19.98 17.41 13.53
CA ALA A 58 -20.75 17.72 12.35
C ALA A 58 -20.85 19.25 12.27
N SER A 59 -20.15 19.85 11.31
CA SER A 59 -20.39 21.25 10.96
C SER A 59 -21.15 21.28 9.64
N GLY A 60 -22.47 21.20 9.77
CA GLY A 60 -23.39 21.58 8.71
C GLY A 60 -23.32 23.09 8.53
N THR A 61 -22.91 23.54 7.34
CA THR A 61 -23.05 24.94 6.95
C THR A 61 -24.36 25.09 6.20
N THR A 62 -25.17 25.99 6.76
CA THR A 62 -26.51 26.34 6.33
C THR A 62 -26.43 27.24 5.09
N THR A 63 -27.16 26.82 4.07
CA THR A 63 -27.95 27.62 3.13
C THR A 63 -27.72 29.14 3.13
N THR A 64 -27.10 29.66 2.06
CA THR A 64 -27.47 30.98 1.52
C THR A 64 -27.60 30.83 0.01
N GLY A 65 -28.78 30.37 -0.41
CA GLY A 65 -29.17 30.41 -1.81
C GLY A 65 -29.40 31.86 -2.23
N THR A 66 -28.58 32.33 -3.17
CA THR A 66 -28.86 33.56 -3.92
C THR A 66 -29.15 33.11 -5.35
N ASN A 67 -30.42 32.77 -5.59
CA ASN A 67 -30.96 32.60 -6.94
C ASN A 67 -31.05 34.00 -7.58
N THR A 68 -30.09 34.37 -8.41
CA THR A 68 -30.28 35.38 -9.46
C THR A 68 -30.80 34.67 -10.70
N SER A 69 -32.11 34.42 -10.70
CA SER A 69 -32.84 34.00 -11.88
C SER A 69 -33.30 35.27 -12.60
N GLU A 70 -32.56 35.71 -13.61
CA GLU A 70 -33.07 36.68 -14.58
C GLU A 70 -33.98 35.94 -15.55
N THR A 71 -35.23 35.75 -15.13
CA THR A 71 -36.33 35.37 -16.02
C THR A 71 -36.89 36.66 -16.64
N GLY A 72 -36.40 37.02 -17.82
CA GLY A 72 -36.96 38.08 -18.66
C GLY A 72 -38.38 37.72 -19.12
N SER A 73 -39.37 38.14 -18.35
CA SER A 73 -40.79 37.95 -18.65
C SER A 73 -41.24 38.91 -19.76
N MET A 74 -41.33 38.42 -20.99
CA MET A 74 -42.00 39.13 -22.08
C MET A 74 -43.51 39.18 -21.81
N THR A 75 -43.95 40.21 -21.11
CA THR A 75 -45.37 40.55 -20.97
C THR A 75 -45.78 41.46 -22.11
N SER A 76 -46.54 40.89 -23.04
CA SER A 76 -47.28 41.60 -24.06
C SER A 76 -48.16 42.69 -23.44
N SER A 77 -47.85 43.96 -23.71
CA SER A 77 -48.76 45.07 -23.46
C SER A 77 -49.13 45.73 -24.78
N THR A 78 -50.30 45.35 -25.28
CA THR A 78 -50.98 45.98 -26.41
C THR A 78 -51.42 47.37 -25.96
N THR A 79 -50.69 48.41 -26.34
CA THR A 79 -51.18 49.79 -26.28
C THR A 79 -51.14 50.40 -27.66
N ALA A 80 -52.29 50.39 -28.30
CA ALA A 80 -52.56 51.15 -29.51
C ALA A 80 -52.29 52.64 -29.24
N SER A 81 -51.32 53.21 -29.94
CA SER A 81 -51.19 54.66 -30.07
C SER A 81 -51.21 55.02 -31.55
N THR A 82 -52.43 55.19 -32.05
CA THR A 82 -52.71 55.87 -33.31
C THR A 82 -52.49 57.35 -33.09
N THR A 83 -51.38 57.90 -33.57
CA THR A 83 -51.29 59.34 -33.85
C THR A 83 -50.55 59.53 -35.16
N ALA A 84 -51.35 59.53 -36.24
CA ALA A 84 -50.96 60.07 -37.52
C ALA A 84 -50.61 61.56 -37.32
N SER A 85 -49.33 61.89 -37.44
CA SER A 85 -48.88 63.27 -37.61
C SER A 85 -48.39 63.42 -39.04
N THR A 86 -49.36 63.63 -39.95
CA THR A 86 -49.14 64.12 -41.30
C THR A 86 -48.69 65.58 -41.23
N THR A 87 -47.38 65.79 -41.11
CA THR A 87 -46.77 67.08 -41.46
C THR A 87 -46.07 66.91 -42.80
N ALA A 88 -46.76 67.33 -43.85
CA ALA A 88 -46.22 67.44 -45.19
C ALA A 88 -45.09 68.49 -45.19
N SER A 89 -43.85 68.02 -45.02
CA SER A 89 -42.65 68.79 -45.31
C SER A 89 -42.30 68.59 -46.78
N THR A 90 -42.44 69.68 -47.53
CA THR A 90 -42.06 69.80 -48.93
C THR A 90 -40.55 69.67 -49.11
N GLY A 91 -40.13 68.67 -49.87
CA GLY A 91 -39.11 68.88 -50.90
C GLY A 91 -37.64 68.73 -50.51
N THR A 92 -37.30 67.63 -49.84
CA THR A 92 -36.04 66.92 -50.11
C THR A 92 -36.35 65.45 -49.91
N THR A 93 -36.29 64.66 -50.98
CA THR A 93 -36.41 63.20 -50.90
C THR A 93 -35.26 62.70 -50.04
N SER A 94 -35.52 62.47 -48.75
CA SER A 94 -34.59 61.67 -47.94
C SER A 94 -34.44 60.34 -48.68
N PRO A 95 -33.21 59.94 -49.01
CA PRO A 95 -32.98 58.67 -49.68
C PRO A 95 -33.61 57.53 -48.86
N VAL A 96 -34.19 56.55 -49.56
CA VAL A 96 -34.80 55.37 -48.94
C VAL A 96 -33.68 54.50 -48.40
N CYS A 97 -33.77 54.09 -47.14
CA CYS A 97 -32.89 53.07 -46.54
C CYS A 97 -32.96 51.80 -47.39
N VAL A 98 -31.79 51.39 -47.91
CA VAL A 98 -31.60 50.11 -48.58
C VAL A 98 -30.85 49.24 -47.57
N ASP A 99 -31.52 48.19 -47.12
CA ASP A 99 -31.11 47.24 -46.07
C ASP A 99 -31.67 45.89 -46.53
N ALA A 100 -30.82 45.05 -47.15
CA ALA A 100 -31.30 43.85 -47.83
C ALA A 100 -31.46 42.63 -46.90
N ASP A 101 -30.76 42.58 -45.77
CA ASP A 101 -30.89 41.52 -44.76
C ASP A 101 -31.80 41.86 -43.58
N ASN A 102 -32.20 43.14 -43.44
CA ASN A 102 -33.09 43.70 -42.43
C ASN A 102 -32.49 43.80 -41.02
N ASP A 103 -31.19 43.99 -40.90
CA ASP A 103 -30.51 44.22 -39.61
C ASP A 103 -30.64 45.69 -39.11
N GLY A 104 -31.11 46.59 -39.99
CA GLY A 104 -31.33 48.01 -39.72
C GLY A 104 -30.18 48.93 -40.13
N PHE A 105 -29.06 48.38 -40.61
CA PHE A 105 -27.94 49.08 -41.23
C PHE A 105 -28.08 49.03 -42.75
N GLY A 106 -27.42 49.96 -43.45
CA GLY A 106 -27.47 50.00 -44.90
C GLY A 106 -27.38 51.40 -45.50
N ASP A 107 -27.51 51.47 -46.82
CA ASP A 107 -27.38 52.71 -47.57
C ASP A 107 -28.54 53.67 -47.23
N ASN A 108 -28.22 54.73 -46.47
CA ASN A 108 -29.16 55.74 -45.95
C ASN A 108 -30.10 55.25 -44.83
N CYS A 109 -29.69 54.23 -44.08
CA CYS A 109 -30.39 53.76 -42.89
C CYS A 109 -30.06 54.59 -41.64
N ASP A 110 -30.98 54.60 -40.67
CA ASP A 110 -30.84 55.43 -39.46
C ASP A 110 -29.75 54.91 -38.50
N GLN A 111 -29.46 53.61 -38.52
CA GLN A 111 -28.46 52.99 -37.64
C GLN A 111 -27.02 53.19 -38.14
N GLY A 112 -26.82 53.33 -39.45
CA GLY A 112 -25.51 53.55 -40.04
C GLY A 112 -25.37 52.90 -41.42
N PRO A 113 -24.24 53.14 -42.10
CA PRO A 113 -23.88 52.38 -43.30
C PRO A 113 -23.61 50.91 -42.95
N ASP A 114 -23.73 50.06 -43.96
CA ASP A 114 -23.44 48.62 -43.91
C ASP A 114 -22.35 48.29 -44.93
N CYS A 115 -21.37 47.51 -44.51
CA CYS A 115 -20.27 47.03 -45.36
C CYS A 115 -20.66 45.81 -46.21
N ASP A 116 -21.63 45.00 -45.79
CA ASP A 116 -22.23 43.90 -46.55
C ASP A 116 -23.73 43.77 -46.23
N ASP A 117 -24.53 44.52 -46.99
CA ASP A 117 -26.00 44.60 -46.93
C ASP A 117 -26.75 43.25 -47.08
N ASN A 118 -26.04 42.12 -47.27
CA ASN A 118 -26.62 40.77 -47.34
C ASN A 118 -26.27 39.89 -46.14
N ASP A 119 -25.43 40.35 -45.21
CA ASP A 119 -24.98 39.63 -44.03
C ASP A 119 -25.42 40.32 -42.73
N PRO A 120 -26.51 39.87 -42.08
CA PRO A 120 -27.13 40.58 -40.95
C PRO A 120 -26.28 40.58 -39.67
N TYR A 121 -25.06 40.06 -39.72
CA TYR A 121 -24.15 39.96 -38.60
C TYR A 121 -22.97 40.94 -38.70
N ASN A 122 -22.79 41.62 -39.84
CA ASN A 122 -21.60 42.41 -40.17
C ASN A 122 -21.96 43.72 -40.87
N HIS A 123 -22.02 44.83 -40.12
CA HIS A 123 -22.33 46.15 -40.65
C HIS A 123 -21.18 47.16 -40.54
N THR A 124 -20.16 46.87 -39.73
CA THR A 124 -18.95 47.69 -39.62
C THR A 124 -17.83 47.20 -40.54
N ASP A 125 -17.00 48.13 -41.04
CA ASP A 125 -15.81 47.78 -41.85
C ASP A 125 -14.90 46.72 -41.18
N GLU A 126 -14.91 46.65 -39.84
CA GLU A 126 -14.16 45.65 -39.04
C GLU A 126 -14.89 44.30 -39.04
N GLY A 127 -16.21 44.29 -38.82
CA GLY A 127 -17.10 43.13 -38.93
C GLY A 127 -16.94 42.40 -40.26
N CYS A 128 -17.16 43.10 -41.37
CA CYS A 128 -17.03 42.49 -42.70
C CYS A 128 -15.62 42.00 -43.05
N ALA A 129 -14.58 42.57 -42.44
CA ALA A 129 -13.20 42.18 -42.73
C ALA A 129 -12.75 40.98 -41.91
N ASN A 130 -13.26 40.84 -40.68
CA ASN A 130 -12.69 39.94 -39.68
C ASN A 130 -13.66 38.85 -39.19
N CYS A 131 -14.97 38.99 -39.41
CA CYS A 131 -15.96 38.00 -38.99
C CYS A 131 -15.71 36.64 -39.64
N ALA A 132 -15.14 35.72 -38.86
CA ALA A 132 -14.76 34.39 -39.29
C ALA A 132 -14.93 33.39 -38.13
N ASP A 133 -15.04 32.13 -38.52
CA ASP A 133 -14.98 30.93 -37.68
C ASP A 133 -14.00 30.00 -38.41
N ALA A 134 -12.71 30.27 -38.21
CA ALA A 134 -11.65 29.67 -39.02
C ALA A 134 -11.30 28.24 -38.58
N ASP A 135 -11.59 27.87 -37.33
CA ASP A 135 -11.38 26.54 -36.77
C ASP A 135 -12.65 25.66 -36.71
N MET A 136 -13.82 26.22 -37.02
CA MET A 136 -15.12 25.54 -37.10
C MET A 136 -15.70 25.09 -35.75
N ASP A 137 -15.40 25.81 -34.67
CA ASP A 137 -15.91 25.51 -33.33
C ASP A 137 -17.28 26.15 -33.01
N THR A 138 -17.81 26.95 -33.96
CA THR A 138 -19.08 27.71 -33.91
C THR A 138 -19.08 29.01 -33.11
N PHE A 139 -17.96 29.37 -32.49
CA PHE A 139 -17.66 30.71 -32.01
C PHE A 139 -16.98 31.50 -33.14
N TRP A 140 -17.16 32.82 -33.13
CA TRP A 140 -16.76 33.65 -34.26
C TRP A 140 -15.96 34.86 -33.80
N SER A 141 -14.81 35.13 -34.41
CA SER A 141 -14.02 36.30 -34.07
C SER A 141 -14.42 37.51 -34.91
N GLY A 142 -14.52 38.69 -34.29
CA GLY A 142 -14.63 39.97 -35.00
C GLY A 142 -15.97 40.28 -35.68
N CYS A 143 -17.07 39.60 -35.35
CA CYS A 143 -18.41 39.95 -35.86
C CYS A 143 -19.06 41.07 -35.04
N ASP A 144 -20.00 41.81 -35.65
CA ASP A 144 -20.72 42.88 -34.94
C ASP A 144 -21.89 42.35 -34.10
N VAL A 145 -22.51 41.24 -34.54
CA VAL A 145 -23.66 40.62 -33.88
C VAL A 145 -23.46 39.11 -33.75
N TYR A 146 -23.84 38.59 -32.59
CA TYR A 146 -23.80 37.17 -32.23
C TYR A 146 -25.22 36.67 -31.91
N ASP A 147 -25.53 35.44 -32.30
CA ASP A 147 -26.85 34.83 -32.14
C ASP A 147 -26.76 33.29 -31.93
N GLU A 148 -27.87 32.57 -32.08
CA GLU A 148 -27.89 31.11 -31.94
C GLU A 148 -27.12 30.35 -33.05
N ASN A 149 -26.77 31.01 -34.16
CA ASN A 149 -25.96 30.46 -35.24
C ASN A 149 -24.50 30.92 -35.19
N LYS A 150 -24.17 31.92 -34.35
CA LYS A 150 -22.83 32.45 -34.07
C LYS A 150 -22.69 32.67 -32.56
N LEU A 151 -22.25 31.63 -31.84
CA LEU A 151 -22.51 31.46 -30.40
C LEU A 151 -21.80 32.48 -29.47
N GLY A 152 -20.87 33.26 -30.00
CA GLY A 152 -20.21 34.32 -29.26
C GLY A 152 -18.88 34.73 -29.90
N PRO A 153 -18.22 35.76 -29.33
CA PRO A 153 -16.88 36.12 -29.74
C PRO A 153 -15.90 34.98 -29.48
N ASP A 154 -15.00 34.76 -30.44
CA ASP A 154 -13.86 33.86 -30.32
C ASP A 154 -12.56 34.67 -30.12
N CYS A 155 -11.85 34.35 -29.04
CA CYS A 155 -10.57 34.95 -28.68
C CYS A 155 -9.37 34.38 -29.46
N ASP A 156 -9.44 33.16 -29.99
CA ASP A 156 -8.44 32.54 -30.86
C ASP A 156 -9.09 31.64 -31.93
N ASP A 157 -9.56 32.29 -33.00
CA ASP A 157 -10.21 31.71 -34.18
C ASP A 157 -9.41 30.61 -34.93
N ASN A 158 -8.20 30.27 -34.48
CA ASN A 158 -7.39 29.19 -35.04
C ASN A 158 -7.34 27.95 -34.13
N ASP A 159 -8.04 27.96 -33.00
CA ASP A 159 -7.92 27.00 -31.92
C ASP A 159 -9.30 26.66 -31.32
N ALA A 160 -9.94 25.64 -31.89
CA ALA A 160 -11.30 25.20 -31.55
C ALA A 160 -11.50 24.73 -30.09
N ASN A 161 -10.43 24.75 -29.28
CA ASN A 161 -10.46 24.44 -27.86
C ASN A 161 -10.60 25.70 -26.98
N ASN A 162 -10.44 26.91 -27.54
CA ASN A 162 -10.24 28.17 -26.83
C ASN A 162 -11.04 29.33 -27.47
N HIS A 163 -12.31 29.49 -27.08
CA HIS A 163 -13.14 30.58 -27.58
C HIS A 163 -13.50 31.63 -26.52
N SER A 164 -13.48 31.27 -25.23
CA SER A 164 -13.73 32.22 -24.14
C SER A 164 -12.44 32.93 -23.72
N ASP A 165 -12.58 34.16 -23.19
CA ASP A 165 -11.44 34.91 -22.63
C ASP A 165 -10.69 34.07 -21.57
N GLU A 166 -11.40 33.25 -20.80
CA GLU A 166 -10.81 32.31 -19.84
C GLU A 166 -10.04 31.17 -20.53
N GLY A 167 -10.61 30.56 -21.58
CA GLY A 167 -10.00 29.48 -22.35
C GLY A 167 -8.70 29.92 -23.03
N CYS A 168 -8.71 31.05 -23.73
CA CYS A 168 -7.50 31.59 -24.36
C CYS A 168 -6.39 31.97 -23.37
N ALA A 169 -6.75 32.39 -22.16
CA ALA A 169 -5.78 32.75 -21.13
C ALA A 169 -5.28 31.54 -20.34
N GLY A 170 -6.11 30.50 -20.21
CA GLY A 170 -5.95 29.41 -19.24
C GLY A 170 -5.72 28.03 -19.85
N CYS A 171 -5.90 27.84 -21.16
CA CYS A 171 -5.64 26.57 -21.83
C CYS A 171 -4.13 26.34 -21.99
N VAL A 172 -3.55 25.57 -21.07
CA VAL A 172 -2.11 25.31 -20.99
C VAL A 172 -1.84 23.85 -20.59
N ASP A 173 -0.68 23.37 -21.01
CA ASP A 173 -0.02 22.13 -20.60
C ASP A 173 1.37 22.54 -20.06
N ALA A 174 1.39 23.00 -18.80
CA ALA A 174 2.56 23.59 -18.16
C ALA A 174 3.57 22.53 -17.74
N ASP A 175 3.12 21.35 -17.32
CA ASP A 175 4.03 20.27 -16.95
C ASP A 175 4.52 19.45 -18.14
N MET A 176 3.88 19.51 -19.32
CA MET A 176 4.22 18.79 -20.55
C MET A 176 3.99 17.28 -20.48
N ASP A 177 2.88 16.83 -19.89
CA ASP A 177 2.43 15.44 -19.96
C ASP A 177 1.52 15.16 -21.18
N GLY A 178 1.07 16.23 -21.85
CA GLY A 178 0.23 16.20 -23.03
C GLY A 178 -1.27 16.35 -22.75
N TYR A 179 -1.69 16.48 -21.50
CA TYR A 179 -3.04 16.81 -21.07
C TYR A 179 -3.13 18.29 -20.68
N TRP A 180 -4.29 18.89 -20.90
CA TRP A 180 -4.45 20.35 -20.83
C TRP A 180 -5.44 20.76 -19.75
N VAL A 181 -5.15 21.83 -19.01
CA VAL A 181 -6.06 22.46 -18.05
C VAL A 181 -6.70 23.71 -18.67
N GLY A 182 -7.93 24.04 -18.27
CA GLY A 182 -8.50 25.37 -18.50
C GLY A 182 -8.98 25.69 -19.93
N CYS A 183 -9.05 24.72 -20.83
CA CYS A 183 -9.62 24.90 -22.17
C CYS A 183 -11.16 24.86 -22.14
N ASP A 184 -11.82 25.50 -23.11
CA ASP A 184 -13.28 25.47 -23.22
C ASP A 184 -13.80 24.13 -23.73
N ALA A 185 -12.99 23.49 -24.59
CA ALA A 185 -13.24 22.15 -25.10
C ALA A 185 -11.95 21.33 -25.13
N TYR A 186 -12.10 20.00 -25.13
CA TYR A 186 -11.00 19.04 -25.23
C TYR A 186 -11.21 18.13 -26.44
N ASN A 187 -10.14 17.81 -27.15
CA ASN A 187 -10.16 16.96 -28.34
C ASN A 187 -8.87 16.11 -28.43
N GLN A 188 -8.62 15.50 -29.59
CA GLN A 188 -7.44 14.63 -29.76
C GLN A 188 -6.11 15.40 -29.77
N ASP A 189 -6.11 16.67 -30.18
CA ASP A 189 -4.91 17.51 -30.25
C ASP A 189 -4.61 18.19 -28.91
N LYS A 190 -5.65 18.40 -28.09
CA LYS A 190 -5.57 18.85 -26.69
C LYS A 190 -6.46 17.97 -25.81
N PRO A 191 -5.97 16.79 -25.39
CA PRO A 191 -6.71 15.94 -24.46
C PRO A 191 -6.72 16.58 -23.07
N GLY A 192 -7.72 16.24 -22.27
CA GLY A 192 -7.96 16.81 -20.94
C GLY A 192 -9.36 16.41 -20.43
N PRO A 193 -9.80 16.95 -19.29
CA PRO A 193 -9.12 17.97 -18.50
C PRO A 193 -7.98 17.41 -17.64
N ASP A 194 -6.86 18.12 -17.62
CA ASP A 194 -5.90 18.06 -16.51
C ASP A 194 -6.37 18.97 -15.35
N CYS A 195 -6.22 18.50 -14.13
CA CYS A 195 -6.63 19.16 -12.91
C CYS A 195 -5.45 19.57 -12.01
N ASP A 196 -4.21 19.21 -12.36
CA ASP A 196 -2.99 19.65 -11.68
C ASP A 196 -1.83 19.78 -12.69
N ASP A 197 -1.86 20.85 -13.48
CA ASP A 197 -0.90 21.18 -14.55
C ASP A 197 0.53 21.49 -14.07
N ASP A 198 0.79 21.34 -12.76
CA ASP A 198 2.13 21.34 -12.19
C ASP A 198 2.68 19.90 -11.99
N ASN A 199 1.89 18.85 -12.29
CA ASN A 199 2.16 17.46 -11.96
C ASN A 199 1.75 16.46 -13.06
N LYS A 200 2.76 16.02 -13.84
CA LYS A 200 2.62 15.09 -14.98
C LYS A 200 1.94 13.74 -14.72
N GLY A 201 1.67 13.43 -13.46
CA GLY A 201 0.96 12.21 -13.04
C GLY A 201 -0.55 12.42 -12.87
N VAL A 202 -1.08 13.60 -13.13
CA VAL A 202 -2.49 13.96 -12.96
C VAL A 202 -3.08 14.30 -14.31
N GLY A 203 -4.36 13.97 -14.56
CA GLY A 203 -5.04 14.33 -15.80
C GLY A 203 -4.93 13.30 -16.93
N THR A 204 -4.14 12.23 -16.76
CA THR A 204 -3.87 11.25 -17.83
C THR A 204 -4.99 10.24 -18.13
N GLU A 205 -6.21 10.46 -17.64
CA GLU A 205 -7.34 9.51 -17.64
C GLU A 205 -7.06 8.22 -16.82
N ASP A 206 -8.07 7.37 -16.59
CA ASP A 206 -7.96 6.09 -15.84
C ASP A 206 -7.06 5.02 -16.55
N GLY A 207 -6.23 5.41 -17.51
CA GLY A 207 -5.43 4.49 -18.32
C GLY A 207 -4.34 3.77 -17.52
N VAL A 208 -3.84 4.41 -16.46
CA VAL A 208 -2.86 3.87 -15.52
C VAL A 208 -3.20 4.40 -14.13
N GLU A 209 -3.82 3.59 -13.31
CA GLU A 209 -4.10 3.89 -11.90
C GLU A 209 -2.93 3.35 -11.07
N LEU A 210 -2.17 4.26 -10.47
CA LEU A 210 -1.04 3.91 -9.60
C LEU A 210 -1.43 4.14 -8.16
N CYS A 211 -0.81 3.37 -7.28
CA CYS A 211 -0.97 3.51 -5.84
C CYS A 211 -0.11 4.66 -5.28
N ASN A 212 -0.29 5.88 -5.80
CA ASN A 212 0.60 7.01 -5.55
C ASN A 212 -0.08 8.15 -4.78
N GLY A 213 -1.38 8.05 -4.48
CA GLY A 213 -2.13 9.07 -3.75
C GLY A 213 -2.50 10.30 -4.58
N LEU A 214 -2.51 10.19 -5.91
CA LEU A 214 -3.00 11.20 -6.85
C LEU A 214 -4.39 10.83 -7.37
N SER A 215 -5.00 11.77 -8.08
CA SER A 215 -6.28 11.57 -8.78
C SER A 215 -6.02 11.75 -10.27
N GLU A 216 -5.53 10.69 -10.91
CA GLU A 216 -5.11 10.62 -12.31
C GLU A 216 -6.25 11.03 -13.26
N ASN A 217 -7.49 10.81 -12.85
CA ASN A 217 -8.68 11.00 -13.68
C ASN A 217 -9.43 12.32 -13.46
N CYS A 218 -8.93 13.18 -12.58
CA CYS A 218 -9.55 14.46 -12.26
C CYS A 218 -11.01 14.39 -11.77
N ALA A 219 -11.49 13.20 -11.41
CA ALA A 219 -12.79 13.00 -10.77
C ALA A 219 -12.74 13.32 -9.27
N GLY A 220 -11.55 13.58 -8.72
CA GLY A 220 -11.31 13.78 -7.29
C GLY A 220 -11.33 12.48 -6.49
N GLU A 221 -11.39 11.34 -7.18
CA GLU A 221 -11.20 10.02 -6.59
C GLU A 221 -9.69 9.73 -6.59
N ILE A 222 -9.12 9.54 -5.40
CA ILE A 222 -7.71 9.18 -5.22
C ILE A 222 -7.63 7.66 -5.17
N ASP A 223 -6.77 7.07 -6.00
CA ASP A 223 -6.54 5.63 -6.10
C ASP A 223 -7.86 4.81 -6.13
N PRO A 224 -8.80 5.07 -7.08
CA PRO A 224 -10.15 4.49 -7.09
C PRO A 224 -10.22 2.97 -7.29
N LEU A 225 -9.17 2.36 -7.84
CA LEU A 225 -9.13 0.92 -8.06
C LEU A 225 -8.79 0.15 -6.78
N PRO A 226 -9.07 -1.16 -6.72
CA PRO A 226 -8.55 -2.00 -5.65
C PRO A 226 -7.02 -2.00 -5.65
N ALA A 227 -6.40 -2.07 -4.46
CA ALA A 227 -4.94 -2.08 -4.34
C ALA A 227 -4.29 -3.23 -5.13
N GLU A 228 -4.99 -4.35 -5.31
CA GLU A 228 -4.53 -5.49 -6.11
C GLU A 228 -4.40 -5.18 -7.60
N GLU A 229 -5.07 -4.14 -8.11
CA GLU A 229 -4.97 -3.68 -9.50
C GLU A 229 -3.96 -2.54 -9.67
N MET A 230 -3.67 -1.78 -8.60
CA MET A 230 -2.76 -0.63 -8.62
C MET A 230 -1.34 -0.97 -8.14
N CYS A 231 -1.18 -2.04 -7.38
CA CYS A 231 0.12 -2.49 -6.89
C CYS A 231 0.85 -3.39 -7.88
N PRO A 232 2.20 -3.38 -7.87
CA PRO A 232 3.00 -3.91 -8.96
C PRO A 232 2.65 -5.37 -9.29
N SER A 233 2.22 -5.56 -10.55
CA SER A 233 2.06 -6.89 -11.17
C SER A 233 3.32 -7.35 -11.90
N GLU A 234 4.30 -6.47 -12.11
CA GLU A 234 5.56 -6.83 -12.75
C GLU A 234 6.46 -7.58 -11.77
N GLY A 235 6.33 -8.90 -11.78
CA GLY A 235 7.16 -9.81 -11.00
C GLY A 235 6.42 -10.57 -9.91
N ASP A 236 5.07 -10.54 -9.87
CA ASP A 236 4.18 -11.23 -8.93
C ASP A 236 4.89 -11.57 -7.59
N PRO A 237 5.00 -10.58 -6.68
CA PRO A 237 5.64 -10.79 -5.39
C PRO A 237 5.03 -12.04 -4.74
N PRO A 238 5.85 -13.06 -4.41
CA PRO A 238 5.31 -14.35 -4.03
C PRO A 238 4.57 -14.27 -2.69
N ASN A 239 3.51 -15.08 -2.57
CA ASN A 239 2.78 -15.33 -1.33
C ASN A 239 2.10 -14.11 -0.68
N VAL A 240 1.70 -13.12 -1.48
CA VAL A 240 0.92 -11.98 -0.99
C VAL A 240 -0.58 -12.27 -1.12
N ALA A 241 -1.29 -12.26 0.01
CA ALA A 241 -2.74 -12.49 0.05
C ALA A 241 -3.55 -11.20 -0.17
N GLN A 242 -3.02 -10.06 0.29
CA GLN A 242 -3.71 -8.79 0.20
C GLN A 242 -2.73 -7.61 0.14
N TRP A 243 -3.03 -6.67 -0.75
CA TRP A 243 -2.34 -5.39 -0.90
C TRP A 243 -3.10 -4.26 -0.22
N VAL A 244 -2.39 -3.19 0.13
CA VAL A 244 -2.99 -1.91 0.52
C VAL A 244 -2.19 -0.76 -0.08
N CYS A 245 -2.89 0.31 -0.42
CA CYS A 245 -2.27 1.58 -0.78
C CYS A 245 -1.94 2.42 0.44
N ASP A 246 -0.66 2.73 0.58
CA ASP A 246 -0.04 3.52 1.64
C ASP A 246 1.10 4.41 1.05
N PRO A 247 0.79 5.29 0.07
CA PRO A 247 1.77 6.20 -0.52
C PRO A 247 2.44 7.07 0.54
N PRO A 248 3.79 7.15 0.60
CA PRO A 248 4.50 7.95 1.60
C PRO A 248 4.24 9.46 1.44
N ALA A 249 3.93 9.90 0.22
CA ALA A 249 3.50 11.24 -0.14
C ALA A 249 2.69 11.21 -1.45
N PRO A 250 1.85 12.22 -1.74
CA PRO A 250 1.17 12.32 -3.04
C PRO A 250 2.17 12.33 -4.20
N GLY A 251 1.95 11.46 -5.20
CA GLY A 251 2.80 11.25 -6.37
C GLY A 251 3.96 10.28 -6.15
N GLU A 252 4.09 9.68 -4.96
CA GLU A 252 5.04 8.61 -4.68
C GLU A 252 4.29 7.28 -4.56
N ASP A 253 4.69 6.28 -5.36
CA ASP A 253 4.17 4.91 -5.25
C ASP A 253 4.41 4.36 -3.83
N GLY A 254 3.37 3.86 -3.18
CA GLY A 254 3.48 3.23 -1.87
C GLY A 254 2.51 2.08 -1.70
N CYS A 255 2.73 1.03 -2.48
CA CYS A 255 2.18 -0.27 -2.18
C CYS A 255 2.76 -0.86 -0.90
N LYS A 256 1.92 -1.55 -0.15
CA LYS A 256 2.32 -2.31 1.03
C LYS A 256 1.60 -3.64 1.09
N VAL A 257 2.31 -4.67 1.53
CA VAL A 257 1.72 -5.96 1.85
C VAL A 257 0.88 -5.82 3.13
N LEU A 258 -0.43 -6.01 3.02
CA LEU A 258 -1.32 -5.99 4.17
C LEU A 258 -1.42 -7.37 4.83
N ALA A 259 -1.43 -8.43 4.01
CA ALA A 259 -1.48 -9.80 4.47
C ALA A 259 -0.74 -10.74 3.51
N CYS A 260 -0.10 -11.74 4.10
CA CYS A 260 0.57 -12.83 3.41
C CYS A 260 -0.33 -14.07 3.29
N ASP A 261 -0.04 -14.91 2.30
CA ASP A 261 -0.72 -16.18 2.11
C ASP A 261 -0.33 -17.19 3.20
N GLY A 262 -1.32 -17.76 3.87
CA GLY A 262 -1.13 -18.89 4.78
C GLY A 262 -0.10 -18.64 5.88
N PHE A 263 1.05 -19.29 5.77
CA PHE A 263 2.15 -19.29 6.75
C PHE A 263 3.32 -18.40 6.34
N TRP A 264 3.14 -17.54 5.33
CA TRP A 264 4.16 -16.61 4.92
C TRP A 264 4.10 -15.33 5.75
N HIS A 265 5.25 -14.71 5.94
CA HIS A 265 5.44 -13.47 6.66
C HIS A 265 6.30 -12.53 5.82
N ASP A 266 5.88 -11.27 5.78
CA ASP A 266 6.64 -10.14 5.27
C ASP A 266 7.46 -9.55 6.43
N LEU A 267 8.78 -9.71 6.39
CA LEU A 267 9.65 -9.32 7.51
C LEU A 267 10.28 -7.96 7.33
N ASN A 268 10.43 -7.50 6.09
CA ASN A 268 11.12 -6.26 5.74
C ASN A 268 10.18 -5.13 5.29
N ALA A 269 8.89 -5.43 5.08
CA ALA A 269 7.87 -4.53 4.56
C ALA A 269 8.20 -3.99 3.15
N ASP A 270 9.03 -4.69 2.37
CA ASP A 270 9.36 -4.34 0.99
C ASP A 270 8.30 -4.93 0.05
N PRO A 271 7.48 -4.12 -0.61
CA PRO A 271 6.45 -4.62 -1.52
C PRO A 271 7.03 -5.37 -2.73
N ASN A 272 8.32 -5.24 -3.03
CA ASN A 272 8.92 -5.82 -4.23
C ASN A 272 9.30 -7.30 -4.09
N ASP A 273 9.59 -7.79 -2.88
CA ASP A 273 9.95 -9.20 -2.65
C ASP A 273 8.82 -10.01 -2.01
N GLY A 274 7.72 -9.37 -1.63
CA GLY A 274 6.48 -10.00 -1.19
C GLY A 274 6.63 -10.58 0.20
N CYS A 275 6.04 -11.75 0.44
CA CYS A 275 6.20 -12.43 1.72
C CYS A 275 7.30 -13.50 1.59
N GLU A 276 8.42 -13.25 2.24
CA GLU A 276 9.68 -13.96 2.04
C GLU A 276 9.91 -15.08 3.05
N CYS A 277 9.19 -15.08 4.18
CA CYS A 277 9.43 -16.03 5.26
C CYS A 277 8.28 -17.01 5.49
N GLN A 278 8.47 -18.27 5.14
CA GLN A 278 7.52 -19.32 5.48
C GLN A 278 7.77 -19.81 6.92
N SER A 279 6.77 -19.69 7.80
CA SER A 279 6.82 -20.29 9.14
C SER A 279 6.65 -21.81 9.08
N THR A 280 6.89 -22.47 10.21
CA THR A 280 6.68 -23.90 10.35
C THR A 280 5.25 -24.28 9.96
N ASP A 281 5.11 -25.19 8.99
CA ASP A 281 3.80 -25.71 8.57
C ASP A 281 3.11 -26.43 9.76
N TYR A 282 1.84 -26.13 10.03
CA TYR A 282 1.08 -26.79 11.11
C TYR A 282 0.77 -28.28 10.89
N THR A 283 1.16 -28.82 9.75
CA THR A 283 1.25 -30.27 9.56
C THR A 283 2.47 -30.88 10.25
N ALA A 284 3.44 -30.06 10.65
CA ALA A 284 4.68 -30.46 11.34
C ALA A 284 4.74 -30.01 12.81
N ALA A 285 4.08 -28.92 13.19
CA ALA A 285 4.00 -28.41 14.56
C ALA A 285 2.57 -27.95 14.91
N LEU A 286 2.27 -27.73 16.20
CA LEU A 286 1.00 -27.12 16.61
C LEU A 286 1.22 -25.69 17.13
N GLU A 287 0.26 -24.79 16.87
CA GLU A 287 0.22 -23.44 17.47
C GLU A 287 0.01 -23.45 18.99
N THR A 288 -0.58 -24.53 19.51
CA THR A 288 -0.89 -24.70 20.93
C THR A 288 -0.55 -26.11 21.37
N CYS A 289 -0.20 -26.26 22.64
CA CYS A 289 0.11 -27.57 23.18
C CYS A 289 -1.05 -28.57 22.99
N GLY A 290 -0.74 -29.74 22.46
CA GLY A 290 -1.73 -30.78 22.24
C GLY A 290 -1.15 -32.13 21.84
N ASP A 291 -2.03 -33.11 21.77
CA ASP A 291 -1.74 -34.51 21.44
C ASP A 291 -1.97 -34.86 19.97
N ALA A 292 -2.07 -33.86 19.08
CA ALA A 292 -2.28 -34.16 17.67
C ALA A 292 -1.06 -34.94 17.13
N GLU A 293 -1.33 -35.99 16.35
CA GLU A 293 -0.26 -36.84 15.77
C GLU A 293 0.69 -36.06 14.85
N LEU A 294 0.24 -34.93 14.31
CA LEU A 294 1.02 -34.03 13.45
C LEU A 294 2.26 -33.47 14.18
N ALA A 295 2.15 -33.21 15.49
CA ALA A 295 3.23 -32.71 16.34
C ALA A 295 4.03 -33.81 17.06
N LYS A 296 3.75 -35.08 16.78
CA LYS A 296 4.46 -36.20 17.38
C LYS A 296 5.84 -36.35 16.72
N LEU A 297 6.91 -36.09 17.47
CA LEU A 297 8.28 -36.31 16.97
C LEU A 297 8.62 -37.80 16.88
N GLY A 298 8.03 -38.63 17.75
CA GLY A 298 8.22 -40.08 17.73
C GLY A 298 8.28 -40.71 19.11
N VAL A 299 8.86 -41.90 19.15
CA VAL A 299 9.10 -42.71 20.35
C VAL A 299 10.60 -42.96 20.45
N VAL A 300 11.21 -42.66 21.59
CA VAL A 300 12.66 -42.78 21.81
C VAL A 300 12.95 -43.82 22.87
N SER A 301 13.34 -45.01 22.41
CA SER A 301 13.80 -46.08 23.29
C SER A 301 15.23 -45.82 23.76
N GLU A 302 15.71 -46.59 24.73
CA GLU A 302 17.09 -46.49 25.17
C GLU A 302 18.08 -46.81 24.04
N GLY A 303 19.06 -45.93 23.83
CA GLY A 303 20.03 -46.02 22.74
C GLY A 303 19.57 -45.40 21.42
N ASP A 304 18.30 -44.99 21.32
CA ASP A 304 17.75 -44.38 20.10
C ASP A 304 17.97 -42.87 20.06
N THR A 305 18.04 -42.36 18.83
CA THR A 305 18.03 -40.94 18.49
C THR A 305 16.97 -40.73 17.42
N LEU A 306 16.13 -39.72 17.56
CA LEU A 306 15.29 -39.24 16.47
C LEU A 306 16.18 -38.44 15.52
N ALA A 307 16.27 -38.90 14.28
CA ALA A 307 16.96 -38.18 13.21
C ALA A 307 15.91 -37.51 12.31
N ASP A 308 16.34 -36.50 11.54
CA ASP A 308 15.53 -35.84 10.51
C ASP A 308 14.22 -35.25 11.05
N LEU A 309 14.27 -34.66 12.25
CA LEU A 309 13.12 -33.94 12.81
C LEU A 309 12.76 -32.71 11.94
N PRO A 310 11.51 -32.21 11.99
CA PRO A 310 11.11 -31.06 11.18
C PRO A 310 12.03 -29.85 11.40
N VAL A 311 12.35 -29.15 10.31
CA VAL A 311 13.00 -27.84 10.36
C VAL A 311 11.89 -26.80 10.56
N GLY A 312 12.00 -26.02 11.63
CA GLY A 312 11.04 -24.98 11.96
C GLY A 312 11.59 -23.57 11.74
N VAL A 313 10.68 -22.62 11.55
CA VAL A 313 10.92 -21.18 11.41
C VAL A 313 9.82 -20.45 12.16
N ILE A 314 10.19 -19.61 13.14
CA ILE A 314 9.25 -18.75 13.89
C ILE A 314 9.75 -17.32 13.74
N PRO A 315 9.18 -16.49 12.85
CA PRO A 315 9.75 -15.17 12.54
C PRO A 315 9.62 -14.13 13.65
N ALA A 316 8.55 -14.22 14.44
CA ALA A 316 8.25 -13.28 15.53
C ALA A 316 8.92 -13.70 16.84
N LEU A 317 9.20 -12.73 17.72
CA LEU A 317 9.68 -13.01 19.08
C LEU A 317 8.58 -13.63 19.93
N ASP A 318 9.01 -14.45 20.88
CA ASP A 318 8.15 -14.96 21.94
C ASP A 318 7.46 -13.82 22.68
N ASN A 319 6.14 -13.82 22.60
CA ASN A 319 5.23 -12.93 23.31
C ASN A 319 4.52 -13.65 24.47
N GLY A 320 4.92 -14.89 24.80
CA GLY A 320 4.42 -15.72 25.88
C GLY A 320 3.61 -16.92 25.39
N VAL A 321 3.36 -17.86 26.30
CA VAL A 321 2.66 -19.13 26.03
C VAL A 321 1.25 -18.89 25.48
N GLY A 322 0.94 -19.53 24.35
CA GLY A 322 -0.39 -19.62 23.73
C GLY A 322 -0.75 -18.46 22.81
N ASN A 323 0.22 -17.67 22.39
CA ASN A 323 0.00 -16.46 21.59
C ASN A 323 0.25 -16.64 20.08
N GLY A 324 0.57 -17.87 19.63
CA GLY A 324 0.65 -18.23 18.21
C GLY A 324 2.06 -18.12 17.59
N ASP A 325 3.02 -17.49 18.26
CA ASP A 325 4.41 -17.35 17.79
C ASP A 325 5.32 -18.42 18.40
N GLU A 326 4.88 -19.68 18.33
CA GLU A 326 5.53 -20.82 18.97
C GLU A 326 5.16 -22.14 18.29
N ASP A 327 6.11 -23.07 18.29
CA ASP A 327 5.91 -24.42 17.77
C ASP A 327 5.83 -25.42 18.92
N TRP A 328 4.74 -26.18 18.95
CA TRP A 328 4.53 -27.25 19.93
C TRP A 328 4.74 -28.63 19.33
N TYR A 329 5.54 -29.42 20.05
CA TYR A 329 5.85 -30.81 19.75
C TYR A 329 5.60 -31.71 20.96
N TRP A 330 5.54 -33.01 20.72
CA TRP A 330 5.57 -33.99 21.80
C TRP A 330 6.33 -35.26 21.41
N VAL A 331 6.90 -35.92 22.41
CA VAL A 331 7.72 -37.13 22.26
C VAL A 331 7.46 -38.11 23.38
N GLU A 332 7.51 -39.40 23.06
CA GLU A 332 7.33 -40.50 24.01
C GLU A 332 8.65 -41.17 24.38
N PHE A 333 8.83 -41.42 25.67
CA PHE A 333 9.97 -42.16 26.21
C PHE A 333 9.45 -43.40 26.97
N PRO A 334 9.27 -44.55 26.30
CA PRO A 334 8.73 -45.74 26.96
C PRO A 334 9.63 -46.16 28.15
N ALA A 335 9.00 -46.49 29.26
CA ALA A 335 9.67 -46.76 30.54
C ALA A 335 10.19 -48.21 30.68
N ASP A 336 10.29 -48.95 29.57
CA ASP A 336 10.41 -50.42 29.54
C ASP A 336 11.46 -50.95 30.54
N ASN A 337 10.97 -51.58 31.62
CA ASN A 337 11.74 -52.35 32.60
C ASN A 337 12.97 -51.67 33.25
N ARG A 338 12.83 -50.44 33.77
CA ARG A 338 13.83 -49.76 34.63
C ARG A 338 14.47 -50.66 35.72
N PRO A 339 15.73 -51.10 35.53
CA PRO A 339 16.88 -50.38 36.05
C PRO A 339 17.80 -49.94 34.90
N ASP A 340 18.32 -48.71 34.98
CA ASP A 340 19.21 -48.07 33.99
C ASP A 340 18.45 -47.41 32.81
N SER A 341 17.46 -46.55 33.11
CA SER A 341 16.62 -45.88 32.09
C SER A 341 17.35 -44.94 31.13
N GLY A 342 18.68 -44.80 31.22
CA GLY A 342 19.46 -43.91 30.36
C GLY A 342 19.20 -42.42 30.63
N THR A 343 19.84 -41.58 29.82
CA THR A 343 19.71 -40.12 29.86
C THR A 343 18.94 -39.64 28.64
N VAL A 344 17.77 -39.02 28.85
CA VAL A 344 17.06 -38.29 27.79
C VAL A 344 17.77 -36.97 27.57
N ILE A 345 17.96 -36.58 26.32
CA ILE A 345 18.55 -35.30 25.92
C ILE A 345 17.69 -34.72 24.81
N VAL A 346 17.33 -33.44 24.98
CA VAL A 346 16.73 -32.59 23.95
C VAL A 346 17.68 -31.40 23.77
N ASP A 347 18.12 -31.16 22.55
CA ASP A 347 18.96 -30.03 22.16
C ASP A 347 18.52 -29.51 20.78
N PHE A 348 19.27 -28.56 20.22
CA PHE A 348 19.10 -28.13 18.83
C PHE A 348 20.19 -28.77 17.97
N ASP A 349 19.79 -29.49 16.93
CA ASP A 349 20.67 -29.91 15.83
C ASP A 349 20.99 -28.71 14.91
N VAL A 350 20.03 -27.79 14.75
CA VAL A 350 20.17 -26.50 14.09
C VAL A 350 19.54 -25.41 14.95
N ASN A 351 20.24 -24.29 15.13
CA ASN A 351 19.73 -23.08 15.80
C ASN A 351 20.46 -21.88 15.20
N ASP A 352 19.99 -21.43 14.04
CA ASP A 352 20.62 -20.31 13.33
C ASP A 352 20.66 -19.06 14.23
N ASN A 353 21.83 -18.44 14.31
CA ASN A 353 22.10 -17.24 15.12
C ASN A 353 21.77 -17.34 16.63
N ASP A 354 21.62 -18.55 17.17
CA ASP A 354 21.15 -18.79 18.55
C ASP A 354 19.78 -18.13 18.83
N ASP A 355 18.92 -18.03 17.83
CA ASP A 355 17.64 -17.31 17.88
C ASP A 355 16.59 -18.01 18.75
N TYR A 356 16.69 -19.32 18.89
CA TYR A 356 15.65 -20.15 19.46
C TYR A 356 15.98 -20.66 20.85
N ARG A 357 14.95 -20.82 21.67
CA ARG A 357 14.98 -21.54 22.94
C ARG A 357 13.79 -22.49 22.99
N PHE A 358 13.84 -23.43 23.93
CA PHE A 358 12.68 -24.27 24.20
C PHE A 358 12.40 -24.45 25.68
N GLU A 359 11.16 -24.86 25.95
CA GLU A 359 10.67 -25.28 27.25
C GLU A 359 10.10 -26.70 27.18
N VAL A 360 10.25 -27.47 28.27
CA VAL A 360 9.74 -28.85 28.35
C VAL A 360 8.68 -28.97 29.43
N PHE A 361 7.56 -29.59 29.08
CA PHE A 361 6.37 -29.75 29.90
C PHE A 361 5.98 -31.22 30.05
N ARG A 362 5.39 -31.58 31.19
CA ARG A 362 4.78 -32.92 31.38
C ARG A 362 3.35 -33.01 30.89
N ALA A 363 2.65 -31.88 30.88
CA ALA A 363 1.27 -31.72 30.45
C ALA A 363 1.10 -30.30 29.92
N CYS A 364 0.15 -30.12 29.01
CA CYS A 364 -0.09 -28.82 28.37
C CYS A 364 -0.54 -27.70 29.31
N ASP A 365 -1.12 -28.07 30.45
CA ASP A 365 -1.60 -27.15 31.49
C ASP A 365 -0.62 -27.03 32.69
N ALA A 366 0.56 -27.64 32.59
CA ALA A 366 1.59 -27.56 33.61
C ALA A 366 2.52 -26.36 33.42
N ASP A 367 3.25 -25.98 34.47
CA ASP A 367 4.35 -25.03 34.36
C ASP A 367 5.54 -25.66 33.61
N PRO A 368 6.31 -24.88 32.84
CA PRO A 368 7.54 -25.40 32.23
C PRO A 368 8.47 -25.92 33.33
N TRP A 369 9.14 -27.03 33.04
CA TRP A 369 10.10 -27.67 33.92
C TRP A 369 9.56 -28.24 35.24
N SER A 370 8.23 -28.28 35.41
CA SER A 370 7.58 -28.82 36.61
C SER A 370 7.88 -30.31 36.84
N ASP A 371 7.49 -30.82 38.01
CA ASP A 371 7.50 -32.25 38.31
C ASP A 371 8.87 -32.92 38.09
N GLY A 372 9.92 -32.20 38.46
CA GLY A 372 11.30 -32.66 38.43
C GLY A 372 11.93 -32.73 37.04
N LEU A 373 11.40 -31.99 36.05
CA LEU A 373 12.06 -31.81 34.76
C LEU A 373 13.28 -30.86 34.85
N ALA A 374 13.28 -29.86 35.74
CA ALA A 374 14.47 -29.04 36.04
C ALA A 374 15.09 -29.39 37.41
N LEU A 375 15.89 -30.45 37.45
CA LEU A 375 16.60 -30.84 38.68
C LEU A 375 17.70 -29.84 39.07
N GLU A 376 18.34 -29.17 38.10
CA GLU A 376 19.43 -28.23 38.36
C GLU A 376 18.95 -26.78 38.58
N TYR A 377 17.89 -26.36 37.90
CA TYR A 377 17.49 -24.95 37.83
C TYR A 377 16.20 -24.62 38.61
N GLY A 378 15.38 -25.62 38.96
CA GLY A 378 14.10 -25.43 39.65
C GLY A 378 12.97 -24.93 38.74
N ALA A 379 11.76 -24.76 39.31
CA ALA A 379 10.62 -24.19 38.58
C ALA A 379 10.91 -22.73 38.18
N GLY A 380 10.63 -22.36 36.92
CA GLY A 380 10.94 -21.05 36.37
C GLY A 380 12.38 -20.89 35.87
N ALA A 381 13.06 -21.99 35.58
CA ALA A 381 14.34 -21.98 34.87
C ALA A 381 14.22 -21.20 33.54
N PRO A 382 15.26 -20.47 33.12
CA PRO A 382 15.22 -19.77 31.85
C PRO A 382 15.04 -20.77 30.69
N PRO A 383 14.47 -20.32 29.57
CA PRO A 383 14.38 -21.13 28.35
C PRO A 383 15.74 -21.73 27.98
N ALA A 384 15.75 -23.01 27.60
CA ALA A 384 16.98 -23.78 27.47
C ALA A 384 17.46 -23.89 26.01
N LEU A 385 18.76 -24.14 25.85
CA LEU A 385 19.37 -24.60 24.60
C LEU A 385 19.57 -26.13 24.59
N GLU A 386 19.63 -26.72 25.78
CA GLU A 386 19.78 -28.14 26.01
C GLU A 386 19.04 -28.49 27.30
N TRP A 387 18.31 -29.59 27.28
CA TRP A 387 17.67 -30.18 28.43
C TRP A 387 18.05 -31.66 28.49
N TRP A 388 18.37 -32.13 29.68
CA TRP A 388 18.59 -33.55 29.91
C TRP A 388 17.83 -34.01 31.15
N PHE A 389 17.35 -35.26 31.08
CA PHE A 389 16.71 -35.93 32.21
C PHE A 389 17.40 -37.25 32.46
N PHE A 390 17.79 -37.45 33.71
CA PHE A 390 18.46 -38.65 34.16
C PHE A 390 17.78 -39.22 35.39
N ASP A 391 17.52 -40.52 35.39
CA ASP A 391 17.06 -41.23 36.58
C ASP A 391 18.01 -42.38 36.89
N GLN A 392 18.66 -42.27 38.06
CA GLN A 392 19.55 -43.28 38.60
C GLN A 392 18.85 -44.03 39.75
N PRO A 393 18.29 -45.23 39.51
CA PRO A 393 17.63 -45.98 40.55
C PRO A 393 18.62 -46.31 41.69
N GLY A 394 18.27 -45.90 42.92
CA GLY A 394 19.08 -46.17 44.12
C GLY A 394 20.00 -45.05 44.58
N LYS A 395 20.13 -43.94 43.83
CA LYS A 395 20.67 -42.69 44.39
C LYS A 395 19.51 -41.80 44.84
N SER A 396 19.40 -41.63 46.15
CA SER A 396 18.31 -40.95 46.86
C SER A 396 18.16 -39.45 46.58
N LEU A 397 18.81 -38.90 45.55
CA LEU A 397 18.77 -37.47 45.29
C LEU A 397 17.54 -37.05 44.48
N HIS A 398 17.00 -37.89 43.57
CA HIS A 398 15.89 -37.48 42.72
C HIS A 398 14.93 -38.65 42.44
N ASN A 399 14.04 -38.96 43.39
CA ASN A 399 12.93 -39.92 43.21
C ASN A 399 11.82 -39.31 42.33
N VAL A 400 12.16 -38.94 41.10
CA VAL A 400 11.27 -38.28 40.15
C VAL A 400 10.71 -39.32 39.18
N THR A 401 9.40 -39.25 38.92
CA THR A 401 8.74 -40.15 37.98
C THR A 401 9.30 -39.96 36.57
N TRP A 402 9.60 -41.07 35.87
CA TRP A 402 10.00 -41.04 34.46
C TRP A 402 9.01 -40.22 33.63
N PRO A 403 9.46 -39.30 32.77
CA PRO A 403 8.59 -38.63 31.83
C PRO A 403 8.32 -39.57 30.65
N SER A 404 7.28 -40.40 30.72
CA SER A 404 6.92 -41.28 29.58
C SER A 404 6.48 -40.51 28.34
N LYS A 405 6.10 -39.25 28.52
CA LYS A 405 5.75 -38.28 27.50
C LYS A 405 6.16 -36.90 27.98
N VAL A 406 6.66 -36.07 27.07
CA VAL A 406 6.84 -34.63 27.30
C VAL A 406 6.34 -33.84 26.10
N TYR A 407 6.00 -32.59 26.33
CA TYR A 407 5.73 -31.59 25.31
C TYR A 407 6.90 -30.61 25.27
N ILE A 408 7.27 -30.19 24.07
CA ILE A 408 8.37 -29.27 23.82
C ILE A 408 7.77 -28.05 23.12
N ARG A 409 7.95 -26.88 23.71
CA ARG A 409 7.58 -25.58 23.14
C ARG A 409 8.84 -24.91 22.62
N VAL A 410 8.94 -24.68 21.32
CA VAL A 410 10.04 -23.93 20.72
C VAL A 410 9.57 -22.53 20.39
N PHE A 411 10.41 -21.53 20.66
CA PHE A 411 10.10 -20.13 20.41
C PHE A 411 11.36 -19.32 20.17
N ARG A 412 11.21 -18.19 19.47
CA ARG A 412 12.31 -17.27 19.18
C ARG A 412 12.48 -16.28 20.32
N VAL A 413 13.73 -15.97 20.70
CA VAL A 413 14.05 -15.03 21.79
C VAL A 413 14.84 -13.81 21.33
N GLN A 414 15.36 -13.80 20.10
CA GLN A 414 16.14 -12.69 19.56
C GLN A 414 16.09 -12.66 18.02
N ASN A 415 16.63 -11.59 17.43
CA ASN A 415 16.71 -11.38 15.98
C ASN A 415 15.34 -11.58 15.28
N GLU A 416 14.35 -10.81 15.74
CA GLU A 416 13.02 -10.75 15.11
C GLU A 416 13.14 -10.39 13.62
N ASN A 417 12.13 -10.76 12.84
CA ASN A 417 12.07 -10.43 11.42
C ASN A 417 13.26 -10.99 10.62
N THR A 418 13.64 -12.23 10.92
CA THR A 418 14.61 -13.00 10.13
C THR A 418 14.07 -14.40 9.81
N CYS A 419 14.52 -15.01 8.70
CA CYS A 419 14.19 -16.41 8.38
C CYS A 419 15.21 -17.42 8.92
N SER A 420 15.74 -17.18 10.12
CA SER A 420 16.58 -18.17 10.79
C SER A 420 15.79 -19.44 11.03
N SER A 421 16.44 -20.59 10.95
CA SER A 421 15.80 -21.89 11.14
C SER A 421 16.28 -22.58 12.41
N TYR A 422 15.49 -23.53 12.88
CA TYR A 422 15.91 -24.47 13.92
C TYR A 422 15.52 -25.90 13.55
N GLN A 423 16.19 -26.85 14.20
CA GLN A 423 15.85 -28.27 14.16
C GLN A 423 16.16 -28.85 15.53
N LEU A 424 15.17 -29.49 16.17
CA LEU A 424 15.39 -30.17 17.44
C LEU A 424 16.21 -31.46 17.23
N GLY A 425 17.07 -31.77 18.21
CA GLY A 425 17.69 -33.06 18.40
C GLY A 425 17.07 -33.75 19.62
N VAL A 426 16.61 -34.99 19.49
CA VAL A 426 16.05 -35.76 20.62
C VAL A 426 16.66 -37.15 20.66
N ARG A 427 17.30 -37.49 21.78
CA ARG A 427 17.97 -38.77 21.97
C ARG A 427 17.83 -39.30 23.37
N ARG A 428 18.04 -40.61 23.52
CA ARG A 428 18.12 -41.27 24.82
C ARG A 428 19.39 -42.11 24.88
N ALA A 429 20.41 -41.60 25.54
CA ALA A 429 21.66 -42.33 25.73
C ALA A 429 21.45 -43.50 26.71
N GLY A 430 21.94 -44.70 26.35
CA GLY A 430 22.08 -45.80 27.31
C GLY A 430 23.23 -45.55 28.29
N ASP A 431 23.19 -46.23 29.45
CA ASP A 431 24.20 -46.09 30.51
C ASP A 431 25.57 -46.73 30.20
#